data_AF-A0A7V2XMV3-F1
#
_entry.id   AF-A0A7V2XMV3-F1
#
_cell.length_a   1.000
_cell.length_b   1.000
_cell.length_c   1.000
_cell.angle_alpha   90.00
_cell.angle_beta   90.00
_cell.angle_gamma   90.00
#
_symmetry.space_group_name_H-M   'P 1'
#
loop_
_entity.id
_entity.type
_entity.pdbx_description
1 polymer ?
#
loop_
_entity_poly.entity_id
_entity_poly.type
_entity_poly.pdbx_seq_one_letter_code
_entity_poly.pdbx_strand_id
1 'polypeptide(L)'
;MYTQSFSVSDEPGQKQPTPIAHKEPAELMAKFDARIDADGRIEPQDWMPEAYRKTLVRQISQHAHSEIVGMLPEGNWISRAPSLKRKAILIAKVQDEGGHGLYLYSAAETLGTSRDQMLEALHSGKAKYSSIFNYPTLNWADVCVIGWLVDGAAIMNQVPLCRCSYGPYARAMVRVCKEESFH
;
A
#
# COMPACT_ATOMS: atom_id res chain seq x y z
N MET A 1 1.92 -0.61 -11.09
CA MET A 1 0.58 -0.07 -11.34
C MET A 1 -0.31 -0.64 -10.24
N TYR A 2 -0.72 0.12 -9.21
CA TYR A 2 -1.80 -0.35 -8.34
C TYR A 2 -3.02 -0.50 -9.24
N THR A 3 -3.40 -1.74 -9.52
CA THR A 3 -4.61 -2.03 -10.26
C THR A 3 -5.75 -1.58 -9.36
N GLN A 4 -6.15 -0.33 -9.56
CA GLN A 4 -7.42 0.16 -9.06
C GLN A 4 -8.47 -0.86 -9.47
N SER A 5 -9.33 -1.28 -8.55
CA SER A 5 -10.58 -1.89 -8.96
C SER A 5 -11.30 -0.88 -9.86
N PHE A 6 -11.27 -1.13 -11.16
CA PHE A 6 -12.04 -0.41 -12.18
C PHE A 6 -13.56 -0.66 -12.05
N SER A 7 -13.98 -1.41 -11.02
CA SER A 7 -15.32 -1.98 -10.88
C SER A 7 -16.04 -1.53 -9.61
N VAL A 8 -15.87 -0.28 -9.20
CA VAL A 8 -16.93 0.39 -8.44
C VAL A 8 -17.54 1.40 -9.39
N SER A 9 -18.73 1.09 -9.91
CA SER A 9 -19.52 2.06 -10.64
C SER A 9 -19.74 3.26 -9.71
N ASP A 10 -19.45 4.47 -10.19
CA ASP A 10 -19.88 5.68 -9.50
C ASP A 10 -21.40 5.59 -9.30
N GLU A 11 -21.87 5.71 -8.06
CA GLU A 11 -23.31 5.78 -7.81
C GLU A 11 -23.89 6.99 -8.56
N PRO A 12 -25.01 6.83 -9.31
CA PRO A 12 -25.62 7.96 -9.99
C PRO A 12 -26.13 8.98 -8.96
N GLY A 13 -25.35 10.05 -8.75
CA GLY A 13 -25.67 11.10 -7.78
C GLY A 13 -24.51 11.65 -6.97
N GLN A 14 -23.31 11.05 -7.04
CA GLN A 14 -22.13 11.67 -6.41
C GLN A 14 -21.74 12.93 -7.17
N LYS A 15 -22.00 14.09 -6.56
CA LYS A 15 -21.45 15.38 -7.00
C LYS A 15 -19.93 15.20 -7.18
N GLN A 16 -19.42 15.58 -8.35
CA GLN A 16 -17.98 15.78 -8.53
C GLN A 16 -17.47 16.60 -7.34
N PRO A 17 -16.39 16.17 -6.66
CA PRO A 17 -15.84 16.95 -5.57
C PRO A 17 -15.50 18.33 -6.11
N THR A 18 -16.20 19.35 -5.62
CA THR A 18 -15.89 20.75 -5.89
C THR A 18 -14.41 20.93 -5.59
N PRO A 19 -13.59 21.45 -6.52
CA PRO A 19 -12.19 21.70 -6.22
C PRO A 19 -12.16 22.71 -5.08
N ILE A 20 -11.86 22.24 -3.89
CA ILE A 20 -11.58 23.12 -2.76
C ILE A 20 -10.23 23.72 -3.11
N ALA A 21 -10.25 24.89 -3.74
CA ALA A 21 -9.08 25.71 -3.97
C ALA A 21 -8.62 26.24 -2.61
N HIS A 22 -8.00 25.38 -1.80
CA HIS A 22 -7.05 25.86 -0.80
C HIS A 22 -5.97 26.56 -1.60
N LYS A 23 -5.95 27.89 -1.53
CA LYS A 23 -4.92 28.69 -2.17
C LYS A 23 -3.65 28.48 -1.34
N GLU A 24 -2.95 27.39 -1.63
CA GLU A 24 -1.68 27.05 -1.01
C GLU A 24 -0.71 28.25 -1.16
N PRO A 25 0.09 28.58 -0.13
CA PRO A 25 1.00 29.72 -0.22
C PRO A 25 1.99 29.53 -1.38
N ALA A 26 1.97 30.46 -2.35
CA ALA A 26 2.74 30.33 -3.59
C ALA A 26 4.25 30.15 -3.35
N GLU A 27 4.80 30.81 -2.34
CA GLU A 27 6.21 30.66 -1.97
C GLU A 27 6.54 29.27 -1.41
N LEU A 28 5.63 28.68 -0.64
CA LEU A 28 5.81 27.32 -0.10
C LEU A 28 5.67 26.29 -1.21
N MET A 29 4.72 26.49 -2.14
CA MET A 29 4.57 25.66 -3.33
C MET A 29 5.84 25.67 -4.19
N ALA A 30 6.39 26.85 -4.48
CA ALA A 30 7.62 26.96 -5.26
C ALA A 30 8.82 26.28 -4.58
N LYS A 31 8.92 26.34 -3.24
CA LYS A 31 9.96 25.61 -2.47
C LYS A 31 9.77 24.11 -2.52
N PHE A 32 8.53 23.64 -2.47
CA PHE A 32 8.20 22.22 -2.63
C PHE A 32 8.57 21.73 -4.03
N ASP A 33 8.13 22.43 -5.08
CA ASP A 33 8.41 22.08 -6.46
C ASP A 33 9.92 22.04 -6.73
N ALA A 34 10.66 23.07 -6.31
CA ALA A 34 12.12 23.10 -6.45
C ALA A 34 12.83 21.96 -5.70
N ARG A 35 12.28 21.50 -4.57
CA ARG A 35 12.81 20.33 -3.86
C ARG A 35 12.52 19.04 -4.62
N ILE A 36 11.33 18.89 -5.19
CA ILE A 36 10.96 17.72 -6.00
C ILE A 36 11.81 17.64 -7.28
N ASP A 37 11.98 18.76 -7.98
CA ASP A 37 12.78 18.84 -9.22
C ASP A 37 14.27 18.53 -8.98
N ALA A 38 14.75 18.73 -7.75
CA ALA A 38 16.10 18.37 -7.33
C ALA A 38 16.21 16.95 -6.75
N ASP A 39 15.23 16.08 -7.01
CA ASP A 39 15.13 14.71 -6.46
C ASP A 39 15.17 14.65 -4.92
N GLY A 40 14.76 15.75 -4.27
CA GLY A 40 14.72 15.89 -2.82
C GLY A 40 13.61 15.04 -2.19
N ARG A 41 13.83 14.63 -0.93
CA ARG A 41 12.82 13.94 -0.12
C ARG A 41 11.99 14.92 0.69
N ILE A 42 10.70 14.64 0.81
CA ILE A 42 9.78 15.28 1.73
C ILE A 42 9.70 14.44 3.00
N GLU A 43 9.91 15.08 4.15
CA GLU A 43 9.84 14.48 5.48
C GLU A 43 8.59 14.96 6.25
N PRO A 44 8.19 14.29 7.35
CA PRO A 44 6.92 14.58 8.05
C PRO A 44 6.74 16.04 8.51
N GLN A 45 7.83 16.67 8.97
CA GLN A 45 7.86 18.05 9.44
C GLN A 45 7.92 19.09 8.31
N ASP A 46 8.17 18.67 7.08
CA ASP A 46 8.19 19.59 5.95
C ASP A 46 6.77 20.05 5.60
N TRP A 47 6.67 21.29 5.14
CA TRP A 47 5.46 21.71 4.44
C TRP A 47 5.32 20.91 3.13
N MET A 48 4.10 20.49 2.83
CA MET A 48 3.74 19.82 1.58
C MET A 48 2.30 20.21 1.20
N PRO A 49 1.96 20.25 -0.11
CA PRO A 49 0.60 20.55 -0.55
C PRO A 49 -0.42 19.57 0.04
N GLU A 50 -1.61 20.06 0.37
CA GLU A 50 -2.66 19.23 0.97
C GLU A 50 -3.11 18.09 0.03
N ALA A 51 -3.13 18.36 -1.28
CA ALA A 51 -3.43 17.34 -2.29
C ALA A 51 -2.36 16.23 -2.34
N TYR A 52 -1.09 16.59 -2.15
CA TYR A 52 0.01 15.63 -2.06
C TYR A 52 -0.12 14.76 -0.81
N ARG A 53 -0.36 15.39 0.35
CA ARG A 53 -0.60 14.69 1.63
C ARG A 53 -1.76 13.70 1.52
N LYS A 54 -2.94 14.16 1.05
CA LYS A 54 -4.14 13.31 0.89
C LYS A 54 -3.90 12.16 -0.07
N THR A 55 -3.20 12.40 -1.17
CA THR A 55 -2.89 11.35 -2.15
C THR A 55 -1.97 10.29 -1.56
N LEU A 56 -0.96 10.69 -0.79
CA LEU A 56 -0.07 9.75 -0.11
C LEU A 56 -0.78 8.99 1.01
N VAL A 57 -1.61 9.64 1.83
CA VAL A 57 -2.44 8.95 2.82
C VAL A 57 -3.27 7.88 2.13
N ARG A 58 -3.97 8.22 1.04
CA ARG A 58 -4.75 7.26 0.26
C ARG A 58 -3.90 6.12 -0.29
N GLN A 59 -2.73 6.41 -0.85
CA GLN A 59 -1.91 5.37 -1.48
C GLN A 59 -1.27 4.44 -0.45
N ILE A 60 -0.64 5.00 0.59
CA ILE A 60 0.11 4.23 1.59
C ILE A 60 -0.87 3.44 2.47
N SER A 61 -2.04 3.99 2.83
CA SER A 61 -3.06 3.26 3.59
C SER A 61 -3.59 2.07 2.80
N GLN A 62 -3.94 2.26 1.52
CA GLN A 62 -4.41 1.18 0.66
C GLN A 62 -3.32 0.14 0.36
N HIS A 63 -2.06 0.55 0.35
CA HIS A 63 -0.93 -0.38 0.33
C HIS A 63 -0.90 -1.21 1.61
N ALA A 64 -0.97 -0.59 2.79
CA ALA A 64 -1.03 -1.30 4.08
C ALA A 64 -2.23 -2.26 4.15
N HIS A 65 -3.39 -1.83 3.66
CA HIS A 65 -4.58 -2.68 3.56
C HIS A 65 -4.35 -3.89 2.67
N SER A 66 -3.59 -3.71 1.59
CA SER A 66 -3.26 -4.80 0.66
C SER A 66 -2.43 -5.87 1.35
N GLU A 67 -1.46 -5.50 2.18
CA GLU A 67 -0.70 -6.48 2.98
C GLU A 67 -1.63 -7.28 3.91
N ILE A 68 -2.47 -6.58 4.67
CA ILE A 68 -3.35 -7.22 5.66
C ILE A 68 -4.38 -8.14 5.00
N VAL A 69 -4.98 -7.71 3.89
CA VAL A 69 -5.99 -8.51 3.17
C VAL A 69 -5.34 -9.65 2.37
N GLY A 70 -4.09 -9.48 1.91
CA GLY A 70 -3.31 -10.50 1.20
C GLY A 70 -3.03 -11.75 2.04
N MET A 71 -2.92 -11.58 3.35
CA MET A 71 -2.76 -12.70 4.29
C MET A 71 -3.94 -13.69 4.25
N LEU A 72 -5.14 -13.29 3.80
CA LEU A 72 -6.34 -14.13 3.81
C LEU A 72 -6.30 -15.28 2.78
N PRO A 73 -6.11 -15.04 1.47
CA PRO A 73 -6.05 -16.12 0.48
C PRO A 73 -4.89 -17.11 0.73
N GLU A 74 -3.75 -16.65 1.23
CA GLU A 74 -2.61 -17.51 1.58
C GLU A 74 -2.78 -18.20 2.93
N GLY A 75 -3.29 -17.47 3.92
CA GLY A 75 -3.66 -18.00 5.24
C GLY A 75 -4.64 -19.16 5.18
N ASN A 76 -5.55 -19.14 4.20
CA ASN A 76 -6.47 -20.24 3.88
C ASN A 76 -5.76 -21.60 3.74
N TRP A 77 -4.51 -21.62 3.25
CA TRP A 77 -3.75 -22.83 2.97
C TRP A 77 -2.71 -23.22 4.03
N ILE A 78 -2.49 -22.40 5.06
CA ILE A 78 -1.51 -22.69 6.13
C ILE A 78 -1.76 -24.06 6.78
N SER A 79 -3.01 -24.39 7.10
CA SER A 79 -3.33 -25.69 7.73
C SER A 79 -3.22 -26.88 6.76
N ARG A 80 -3.29 -26.64 5.45
CA ARG A 80 -3.44 -27.63 4.37
C ARG A 80 -2.21 -27.76 3.45
N ALA A 81 -1.12 -27.05 3.73
CA ALA A 81 0.12 -27.14 2.95
C ALA A 81 0.63 -28.59 2.85
N PRO A 82 1.11 -29.04 1.66
CA PRO A 82 1.37 -30.45 1.36
C PRO A 82 2.63 -31.03 2.02
N SER A 83 3.43 -30.19 2.68
CA SER A 83 4.59 -30.63 3.47
C SER A 83 4.90 -29.63 4.58
N LEU A 84 5.56 -30.09 5.64
CA LEU A 84 6.00 -29.21 6.73
C LEU A 84 6.96 -28.11 6.25
N LYS A 85 7.83 -28.43 5.29
CA LYS A 85 8.73 -27.44 4.67
C LYS A 85 7.95 -26.30 4.02
N ARG A 86 6.94 -26.63 3.20
CA ARG A 86 6.10 -25.61 2.54
C ARG A 86 5.21 -24.86 3.53
N LYS A 87 4.71 -25.54 4.56
CA LYS A 87 3.97 -24.91 5.67
C LYS A 87 4.82 -23.86 6.39
N ALA A 88 6.07 -24.18 6.73
CA ALA A 88 6.97 -23.25 7.41
C ALA A 88 7.29 -22.02 6.55
N ILE A 89 7.54 -22.20 5.25
CA ILE A 89 7.77 -21.09 4.31
C ILE A 89 6.54 -20.18 4.23
N LEU A 90 5.34 -20.76 4.08
CA LEU A 90 4.10 -19.98 3.98
C LEU A 90 3.80 -19.19 5.26
N ILE A 91 4.04 -19.78 6.44
CA ILE A 91 3.88 -19.08 7.72
C ILE A 91 4.85 -17.89 7.80
N ALA A 92 6.11 -18.09 7.41
CA ALA A 92 7.10 -17.01 7.42
C ALA A 92 6.70 -15.85 6.49
N LYS A 93 6.27 -16.17 5.26
CA LYS A 93 5.76 -15.17 4.30
C LYS A 93 4.59 -14.37 4.86
N VAL A 94 3.54 -15.06 5.33
CA VAL A 94 2.33 -14.40 5.87
C VAL A 94 2.63 -13.60 7.16
N GLN A 95 3.62 -14.04 7.96
CA GLN A 95 4.10 -13.25 9.09
C GLN A 95 4.76 -11.94 8.63
N ASP A 96 5.60 -11.99 7.60
CA ASP A 96 6.29 -10.83 7.06
C ASP A 96 5.30 -9.84 6.42
N GLU A 97 4.26 -10.29 5.71
CA GLU A 97 3.15 -9.44 5.23
C GLU A 97 2.49 -8.65 6.37
N GLY A 98 2.24 -9.31 7.50
CA GLY A 98 1.76 -8.64 8.70
C GLY A 98 2.71 -7.54 9.19
N GLY A 99 4.02 -7.79 9.14
CA GLY A 99 5.07 -6.81 9.43
C GLY A 99 5.11 -5.65 8.42
N HIS A 100 4.98 -5.93 7.13
CA HIS A 100 4.96 -4.94 6.05
C HIS A 100 3.77 -4.00 6.20
N GLY A 101 2.59 -4.54 6.51
CA GLY A 101 1.40 -3.76 6.83
C GLY A 101 1.65 -2.79 7.99
N LEU A 102 2.35 -3.23 9.05
CA LEU A 102 2.72 -2.36 10.17
C LEU A 102 3.68 -1.23 9.74
N TYR A 103 4.71 -1.54 8.95
CA TYR A 103 5.63 -0.51 8.44
C TYR A 103 4.90 0.55 7.61
N LEU A 104 3.97 0.12 6.76
CA LEU A 104 3.17 0.99 5.90
C LEU A 104 2.18 1.85 6.69
N TYR A 105 1.50 1.27 7.68
CA TYR A 105 0.66 2.06 8.60
C TYR A 105 1.48 3.11 9.33
N SER A 106 2.65 2.74 9.89
CA SER A 106 3.53 3.71 10.54
C SER A 106 3.99 4.81 9.58
N ALA A 107 4.29 4.50 8.31
CA ALA A 107 4.62 5.51 7.32
C ALA A 107 3.44 6.45 7.03
N ALA A 108 2.21 5.92 6.91
CA ALA A 108 1.01 6.73 6.69
C ALA A 108 0.66 7.60 7.90
N GLU A 109 0.90 7.13 9.14
CA GLU A 109 0.63 7.91 10.36
C GLU A 109 1.45 9.20 10.43
N THR A 110 2.64 9.21 9.83
CA THR A 110 3.47 10.44 9.74
C THR A 110 2.84 11.55 8.88
N LEU A 111 1.75 11.27 8.16
CA LEU A 111 0.98 12.26 7.41
C LEU A 111 -0.20 12.85 8.19
N GLY A 112 -0.45 12.39 9.42
CA GLY A 112 -1.45 12.96 10.34
C GLY A 112 -2.79 12.21 10.40
N THR A 113 -2.88 11.00 9.87
CA THR A 113 -4.03 10.09 10.08
C THR A 113 -3.66 8.98 11.05
N SER A 114 -4.59 8.45 11.84
CA SER A 114 -4.31 7.29 12.71
C SER A 114 -4.54 5.96 11.99
N ARG A 115 -3.87 4.90 12.44
CA ARG A 115 -4.16 3.53 11.97
C ARG A 115 -5.63 3.14 12.13
N ASP A 116 -6.27 3.52 13.23
CA ASP A 116 -7.68 3.23 13.47
C ASP A 116 -8.58 3.88 12.43
N GLN A 117 -8.32 5.13 12.04
CA GLN A 117 -9.04 5.80 10.95
C GLN A 117 -8.85 5.09 9.62
N MET A 118 -7.63 4.62 9.33
CA MET A 118 -7.33 3.87 8.11
C MET A 118 -8.05 2.51 8.10
N LEU A 119 -8.06 1.78 9.22
CA LEU A 119 -8.78 0.51 9.35
C LEU A 119 -10.29 0.68 9.25
N GLU A 120 -10.85 1.72 9.86
CA GLU A 120 -12.27 2.06 9.73
C GLU A 120 -12.63 2.37 8.27
N ALA A 121 -11.76 3.10 7.55
CA ALA A 121 -11.96 3.37 6.13
C ALA A 121 -11.93 2.08 5.28
N LEU A 122 -11.07 1.12 5.62
CA LEU A 122 -11.05 -0.21 4.99
C LEU A 122 -12.35 -0.98 5.27
N HIS A 123 -12.74 -1.13 6.53
CA HIS A 123 -13.92 -1.91 6.92
C HIS A 123 -15.24 -1.31 6.43
N SER A 124 -15.33 0.01 6.34
CA SER A 124 -16.50 0.71 5.78
C SER A 124 -16.52 0.74 4.25
N GLY A 125 -15.49 0.21 3.57
CA GLY A 125 -15.37 0.21 2.11
C GLY A 125 -15.01 1.55 1.48
N LYS A 126 -14.68 2.57 2.29
CA LYS A 126 -14.24 3.90 1.81
C LYS A 126 -12.82 3.89 1.27
N ALA A 127 -11.98 2.99 1.75
CA ALA A 127 -10.63 2.75 1.25
C ALA A 127 -10.55 1.37 0.60
N LYS A 128 -9.72 1.26 -0.44
CA LYS A 128 -9.52 0.03 -1.21
C LYS A 128 -8.33 -0.79 -0.69
N TYR A 129 -8.18 -1.97 -1.24
CA TYR A 129 -6.98 -2.80 -1.20
C TYR A 129 -6.76 -3.37 -2.61
N SER A 130 -5.62 -4.03 -2.85
CA SER A 130 -5.30 -4.62 -4.15
C SER A 130 -6.39 -5.58 -4.62
N SER A 131 -6.86 -5.39 -5.85
CA SER A 131 -7.97 -6.16 -6.40
C SER A 131 -7.72 -7.67 -6.42
N ILE A 132 -6.45 -8.08 -6.53
CA ILE A 132 -6.05 -9.49 -6.63
C ILE A 132 -6.50 -10.34 -5.43
N PHE A 133 -6.65 -9.73 -4.26
CA PHE A 133 -7.05 -10.46 -3.05
C PHE A 133 -8.55 -10.74 -2.94
N ASN A 134 -9.33 -10.41 -4.00
CA ASN A 134 -10.73 -10.82 -4.14
C ASN A 134 -10.88 -12.20 -4.82
N TYR A 135 -9.79 -12.81 -5.28
CA TYR A 135 -9.82 -14.10 -5.98
C TYR A 135 -9.57 -15.26 -4.99
N PRO A 136 -10.34 -16.36 -5.06
CA PRO A 136 -10.18 -17.47 -4.13
C PRO A 136 -8.98 -18.37 -4.46
N THR A 137 -8.37 -18.95 -3.43
CA THR A 137 -7.35 -20.01 -3.56
C THR A 137 -8.00 -21.39 -3.44
N LEU A 138 -8.29 -22.01 -4.59
CA LEU A 138 -9.05 -23.25 -4.74
C LEU A 138 -8.20 -24.51 -4.60
N ASN A 139 -6.90 -24.44 -4.93
CA ASN A 139 -5.96 -25.56 -4.80
C ASN A 139 -4.55 -25.06 -4.38
N TRP A 140 -3.65 -25.96 -3.98
CA TRP A 140 -2.32 -25.58 -3.49
C TRP A 140 -1.46 -24.86 -4.54
N ALA A 141 -1.66 -25.13 -5.83
CA ALA A 141 -0.91 -24.44 -6.88
C ALA A 141 -1.20 -22.93 -6.88
N ASP A 142 -2.37 -22.50 -6.42
CA ASP A 142 -2.74 -21.09 -6.36
C ASP A 142 -1.84 -20.32 -5.38
N VAL A 143 -1.43 -20.94 -4.26
CA VAL A 143 -0.45 -20.35 -3.32
C VAL A 143 0.91 -20.15 -4.01
N CYS A 144 1.36 -21.14 -4.79
CA CYS A 144 2.60 -21.01 -5.56
C CYS A 144 2.51 -19.90 -6.63
N VAL A 145 1.35 -19.76 -7.27
CA VAL A 145 1.11 -18.73 -8.28
C VAL A 145 1.02 -17.35 -7.65
N ILE A 146 0.47 -17.21 -6.45
CA ILE A 146 0.50 -15.96 -5.67
C ILE A 146 1.94 -15.55 -5.39
N GLY A 147 2.71 -16.41 -4.70
CA GLY A 147 4.11 -16.10 -4.34
C GLY A 147 5.03 -15.86 -5.54
N TRP A 148 4.68 -16.35 -6.74
CA TRP A 148 5.47 -16.08 -7.94
C TRP A 148 4.95 -14.90 -8.77
N LEU A 149 3.70 -14.96 -9.24
CA LEU A 149 3.16 -13.97 -10.18
C LEU A 149 2.58 -12.74 -9.50
N VAL A 150 1.89 -12.91 -8.37
CA VAL A 150 1.27 -11.79 -7.66
C VAL A 150 2.35 -10.98 -6.95
N ASP A 151 3.22 -11.64 -6.20
CA ASP A 151 4.36 -10.99 -5.53
C ASP A 151 5.35 -10.45 -6.56
N GLY A 152 5.59 -11.18 -7.66
CA GLY A 152 6.42 -10.67 -8.76
C GLY A 152 5.89 -9.36 -9.35
N ALA A 153 4.56 -9.24 -9.52
CA ALA A 153 3.93 -7.99 -9.96
C ALA A 153 4.00 -6.89 -8.87
N ALA A 154 3.91 -7.26 -7.60
CA ALA A 154 4.04 -6.34 -6.46
C ALA A 154 5.46 -5.75 -6.39
N ILE A 155 6.49 -6.59 -6.46
CA ILE A 155 7.91 -6.18 -6.49
C ILE A 155 8.19 -5.23 -7.65
N MET A 156 7.69 -5.52 -8.85
CA MET A 156 7.83 -4.65 -10.02
C MET A 156 7.21 -3.26 -9.80
N ASN A 157 6.17 -3.16 -8.98
CA ASN A 157 5.55 -1.90 -8.58
C ASN A 157 6.29 -1.22 -7.41
N GLN A 158 6.81 -1.99 -6.47
CA GLN A 158 7.38 -1.50 -5.20
C GLN A 158 8.84 -1.04 -5.32
N VAL A 159 9.65 -1.68 -6.17
CA VAL A 159 11.05 -1.28 -6.36
C VAL A 159 11.18 0.18 -6.82
N PRO A 160 10.37 0.69 -7.77
CA PRO A 160 10.33 2.12 -8.09
C PRO A 160 9.96 3.01 -6.89
N LEU A 161 9.09 2.53 -5.99
CA LEU A 161 8.65 3.29 -4.81
C LEU A 161 9.74 3.42 -3.73
N CYS A 162 10.80 2.61 -3.76
CA CYS A 162 12.02 2.88 -2.98
C CYS A 162 12.64 4.25 -3.29
N ARG A 163 12.24 4.87 -4.41
CA ARG A 163 12.65 6.21 -4.83
C ARG A 163 11.53 7.25 -4.83
N CYS A 164 10.34 6.99 -4.26
CA CYS A 164 9.27 7.99 -4.20
C CYS A 164 9.61 9.21 -3.32
N SER A 165 9.12 10.40 -3.67
CA SER A 165 9.50 11.66 -3.00
C SER A 165 9.22 11.73 -1.50
N TYR A 166 8.28 10.95 -0.95
CA TYR A 166 8.04 10.91 0.49
C TYR A 166 9.00 9.97 1.23
N GLY A 167 9.84 10.53 2.10
CA GLY A 167 10.91 9.83 2.80
C GLY A 167 10.46 8.61 3.61
N PRO A 168 9.46 8.73 4.51
CA PRO A 168 8.98 7.60 5.30
C PRO A 168 8.51 6.43 4.43
N TYR A 169 7.81 6.72 3.33
CA TYR A 169 7.32 5.69 2.43
C TYR A 169 8.46 5.02 1.65
N ALA A 170 9.40 5.80 1.10
CA ALA A 170 10.57 5.27 0.41
C ALA A 170 11.39 4.34 1.31
N ARG A 171 11.60 4.71 2.58
CA ARG A 171 12.34 3.88 3.55
C ARG A 171 11.60 2.60 3.92
N ALA A 172 10.27 2.64 4.06
CA ALA A 172 9.47 1.43 4.25
C ALA A 172 9.61 0.49 3.05
N MET A 173 9.52 1.01 1.82
CA MET A 173 9.67 0.23 0.59
C MET A 173 11.04 -0.45 0.46
N VAL A 174 12.11 0.17 0.91
CA VAL A 174 13.44 -0.48 0.93
C VAL A 174 13.46 -1.70 1.85
N ARG A 175 12.74 -1.68 2.97
CA ARG A 175 12.66 -2.84 3.88
C ARG A 175 11.77 -3.93 3.29
N VAL A 176 10.55 -3.56 2.90
CA VAL A 176 9.57 -4.47 2.27
C VAL A 176 10.18 -5.18 1.07
N CYS A 177 10.77 -4.46 0.10
CA CYS A 177 11.35 -5.08 -1.09
C CYS A 177 12.52 -6.04 -0.78
N LYS A 178 13.28 -5.82 0.29
CA LYS A 178 14.36 -6.74 0.70
C LYS A 178 13.81 -8.06 1.22
N GLU A 179 12.70 -8.01 1.94
CA GLU A 179 12.05 -9.18 2.54
C GLU A 179 11.23 -9.93 1.48
N GLU A 180 10.38 -9.23 0.72
CA GLU A 180 9.51 -9.82 -0.31
C GLU A 180 10.26 -10.55 -1.42
N SER A 181 11.42 -10.05 -1.85
CA SER A 181 12.17 -10.69 -2.93
C SER A 181 12.69 -12.10 -2.60
N PHE A 182 12.67 -12.47 -1.31
CA PHE A 182 13.07 -13.79 -0.83
C PHE A 182 11.91 -14.79 -0.74
N HIS A 183 10.68 -14.30 -0.56
CA HIS A 183 9.48 -15.15 -0.43
C HIS A 183 9.24 -15.99 -1.70
#